data_AF-A0A523K2U7-F1
#
_entry.id   AF-A0A523K2U7-F1
#
_cell.length_a   1.000
_cell.length_b   1.000
_cell.length_c   1.000
_cell.angle_alpha   90.00
_cell.angle_beta   90.00
_cell.angle_gamma   90.00
#
_symmetry.space_group_name_H-M   'P 1'
#
loop_
_entity.id
_entity.type
_entity.pdbx_description
1 polymer ?
#
loop_
_entity_poly.entity_id
_entity_poly.type
_entity_poly.pdbx_seq_one_letter_code
_entity_poly.pdbx_strand_id
1 'polypeptide(L)'
;MLAMLSALGLAACGEAELTILRIETVDAQTGRPTPARLEVRASDGEAHVASDALRVTLECEVAPPPDWAAWMVQSDRVENPHTGTTQFYSSGTASLVLLPGRYHVRAFKGLEFRVASVEVEVVAGAQHVQKIQLERWADPAAEHWFGADDHLHITRRTPEDDVRIGRWMAAEGLHIANLLQMGTAAQFSVTPQHDFGRAGEHLEEDTRLFSGQEHPRTHLLGHT
;
A
#
# COMPACT_ATOMS: atom_id res chain seq x y z
N MET A 1 -10.20 67.69 -14.53
CA MET A 1 -9.98 66.71 -13.46
C MET A 1 -10.82 65.49 -13.79
N LEU A 2 -10.28 64.57 -14.59
CA LEU A 2 -10.97 63.38 -15.11
C LEU A 2 -10.34 62.17 -14.40
N ALA A 3 -11.08 61.52 -13.50
CA ALA A 3 -10.60 60.37 -12.77
C ALA A 3 -10.64 59.12 -13.67
N MET A 4 -9.47 58.54 -13.94
CA MET A 4 -9.34 57.21 -14.51
C MET A 4 -9.75 56.18 -13.45
N LEU A 5 -10.84 55.45 -13.68
CA LEU A 5 -11.08 54.19 -12.97
C LEU A 5 -10.19 53.10 -13.58
N SER A 6 -9.25 52.62 -12.78
CA SER A 6 -8.49 51.39 -13.01
C SER A 6 -9.44 50.19 -12.90
N ALA A 7 -9.67 49.49 -14.01
CA ALA A 7 -10.30 48.17 -13.99
C ALA A 7 -9.28 47.16 -13.44
N LEU A 8 -9.49 46.70 -12.20
CA LEU A 8 -8.84 45.47 -11.73
C LEU A 8 -9.40 44.31 -12.57
N GLY A 9 -8.55 43.71 -13.38
CA GLY A 9 -8.84 42.41 -13.98
C GLY A 9 -8.93 41.37 -12.87
N LEU A 10 -10.14 40.86 -12.61
CA LEU A 10 -10.29 39.58 -11.93
C LEU A 10 -9.69 38.53 -12.87
N ALA A 11 -8.53 37.99 -12.49
CA ALA A 11 -8.08 36.72 -13.04
C ALA A 11 -9.12 35.68 -12.65
N ALA A 12 -9.89 35.21 -13.63
CA ALA A 12 -10.73 34.04 -13.45
C ALA A 12 -9.78 32.85 -13.20
N CYS A 13 -9.72 32.37 -11.96
CA CYS A 13 -9.30 31.00 -11.72
C CYS A 13 -10.31 30.13 -12.47
N GLY A 14 -9.91 29.59 -13.63
CA GLY A 14 -10.71 28.57 -14.30
C GLY A 14 -10.95 27.43 -13.32
N GLU A 15 -12.19 26.95 -13.25
CA GLU A 15 -12.50 25.70 -12.57
C GLU A 15 -11.67 24.61 -13.26
N ALA A 16 -10.59 24.19 -12.61
CA ALA A 16 -9.73 23.15 -13.15
C ALA A 16 -10.53 21.84 -13.11
N GLU A 17 -10.87 21.34 -14.30
CA GLU A 17 -11.63 20.10 -14.43
C GLU A 17 -10.81 18.92 -13.89
N LEU A 18 -11.38 18.25 -12.87
CA LEU A 18 -10.79 17.04 -12.30
C LEU A 18 -10.68 15.95 -13.35
N THR A 19 -9.58 15.22 -13.28
CA THR A 19 -9.20 14.20 -14.26
C THR A 19 -8.85 12.90 -13.55
N ILE A 20 -9.21 11.76 -14.16
CA ILE A 20 -8.88 10.44 -13.61
C ILE A 20 -7.56 9.96 -14.21
N LEU A 21 -6.56 9.76 -13.35
CA LEU A 21 -5.35 9.01 -13.66
C LEU A 21 -5.53 7.57 -13.16
N ARG A 22 -5.56 6.61 -14.08
CA ARG A 22 -5.46 5.18 -13.77
C ARG A 22 -4.03 4.72 -13.94
N ILE A 23 -3.43 4.19 -12.88
CA ILE A 23 -2.12 3.55 -12.92
C ILE A 23 -2.32 2.05 -12.99
N GLU A 24 -1.55 1.37 -13.84
CA GLU A 24 -1.48 -0.09 -13.92
C GLU A 24 -0.03 -0.52 -13.71
N THR A 25 0.23 -1.32 -12.68
CA THR A 25 1.57 -1.87 -12.42
C THR A 25 1.67 -3.26 -13.02
N VAL A 26 2.71 -3.47 -13.84
CA VAL A 26 2.86 -4.66 -14.67
C VAL A 26 4.26 -5.23 -14.45
N ASP A 27 4.36 -6.53 -14.20
CA ASP A 27 5.64 -7.23 -14.19
C ASP A 27 6.19 -7.25 -15.62
N ALA A 28 7.35 -6.63 -15.84
CA ALA A 28 7.90 -6.40 -17.17
C ALA A 28 8.28 -7.72 -17.89
N GLN A 29 8.57 -8.78 -17.15
CA GLN A 29 8.97 -10.07 -17.69
C GLN A 29 7.75 -10.89 -18.10
N THR A 30 6.70 -10.91 -17.28
CA THR A 30 5.51 -11.74 -17.53
C THR A 30 4.39 -10.99 -18.26
N GLY A 31 4.42 -9.66 -18.28
CA GLY A 31 3.37 -8.81 -18.83
C GLY A 31 2.07 -8.82 -18.03
N ARG A 32 2.05 -9.46 -16.85
CA ARG A 32 0.86 -9.57 -15.99
C ARG A 32 0.76 -8.37 -15.04
N PRO A 33 -0.46 -7.88 -14.74
CA PRO A 33 -0.66 -6.95 -13.64
C PRO A 33 -0.11 -7.53 -12.34
N THR A 34 0.48 -6.68 -11.50
CA THR A 34 1.06 -7.09 -10.22
C THR A 34 0.82 -6.03 -9.15
N PRO A 35 0.48 -6.41 -7.90
CA PRO A 35 0.48 -5.50 -6.77
C PRO A 35 1.84 -4.82 -6.57
N ALA A 36 1.80 -3.59 -6.07
CA ALA A 36 2.98 -2.76 -5.79
C ALA A 36 2.63 -1.63 -4.81
N ARG A 37 3.65 -1.10 -4.12
CA ARG A 37 3.55 0.16 -3.39
C ARG A 37 3.82 1.32 -4.36
N LEU A 38 3.00 2.37 -4.28
CA LEU A 38 3.06 3.53 -5.15
C LEU A 38 3.30 4.81 -4.35
N GLU A 39 3.97 5.75 -4.98
CA GLU A 39 4.17 7.13 -4.53
C GLU A 39 3.80 8.04 -5.70
N VAL A 40 2.81 8.91 -5.54
CA VAL A 40 2.39 9.87 -6.57
C VAL A 40 2.52 11.26 -5.99
N ARG A 41 3.33 12.12 -6.62
CA ARG A 41 3.51 13.51 -6.19
C ARG A 41 3.30 14.49 -7.33
N ALA A 42 2.64 15.61 -7.06
CA ALA A 42 2.63 16.75 -7.96
C ALA A 42 4.00 17.44 -8.02
N SER A 43 4.18 18.35 -8.97
CA SER A 43 5.44 19.08 -9.17
C SER A 43 5.84 19.99 -8.00
N ASP A 44 4.90 20.38 -7.15
CA ASP A 44 5.13 21.13 -5.90
C ASP A 44 5.45 20.23 -4.70
N GLY A 45 5.42 18.91 -4.89
CA GLY A 45 5.68 17.91 -3.87
C GLY A 45 4.44 17.41 -3.14
N GLU A 46 3.23 17.92 -3.44
CA GLU A 46 1.99 17.42 -2.85
C GLU A 46 1.80 15.93 -3.18
N ALA A 47 1.54 15.10 -2.16
CA ALA A 47 1.34 13.67 -2.34
C ALA A 47 -0.15 13.34 -2.58
N HIS A 48 -0.40 12.39 -3.47
CA HIS A 48 -1.74 11.91 -3.79
C HIS A 48 -1.86 10.41 -3.53
N VAL A 49 -2.98 10.02 -2.93
CA VAL A 49 -3.31 8.63 -2.61
C VAL A 49 -4.50 8.20 -3.47
N ALA A 50 -4.45 6.99 -4.01
CA ALA A 50 -5.53 6.47 -4.82
C ALA A 50 -6.78 6.17 -3.99
N SER A 51 -7.95 6.40 -4.58
CA SER A 51 -9.24 6.17 -3.91
C SER A 51 -9.52 4.69 -3.65
N ASP A 52 -8.87 3.81 -4.40
CA ASP A 52 -8.91 2.35 -4.32
C ASP A 52 -7.64 1.75 -3.68
N ALA A 53 -6.85 2.55 -2.96
CA ALA A 53 -5.69 2.08 -2.22
C ALA A 53 -6.05 0.99 -1.20
N LEU A 54 -5.21 -0.05 -1.10
CA LEU A 54 -5.36 -1.09 -0.09
C LEU A 54 -5.18 -0.47 1.29
N ARG A 55 -6.12 -0.74 2.20
CA ARG A 55 -6.04 -0.30 3.58
C ARG A 55 -4.94 -1.05 4.32
N VAL A 56 -4.10 -0.31 5.03
CA VAL A 56 -3.13 -0.85 5.98
C VAL A 56 -3.65 -0.70 7.40
N THR A 57 -3.35 -1.67 8.24
CA THR A 57 -3.66 -1.63 9.66
C THR A 57 -2.49 -0.96 10.40
N LEU A 58 -2.79 0.06 11.20
CA LEU A 58 -1.85 0.81 12.03
C LEU A 58 -1.80 0.30 13.48
N GLU A 59 -2.45 -0.84 13.75
CA GLU A 59 -2.56 -1.39 15.11
C GLU A 59 -1.20 -1.88 15.63
N CYS A 60 -0.70 -1.19 16.64
CA CYS A 60 0.22 -1.75 17.64
C CYS A 60 -0.49 -1.96 18.99
N GLU A 61 -1.83 -1.88 19.01
CA GLU A 61 -2.61 -1.83 20.24
C GLU A 61 -2.85 -3.22 20.84
N VAL A 62 -2.93 -3.22 22.16
CA VAL A 62 -2.96 -4.39 23.03
C VAL A 62 -4.31 -5.15 22.93
N ALA A 63 -5.33 -4.53 22.31
CA ALA A 63 -6.56 -5.17 21.84
C ALA A 63 -7.06 -4.45 20.57
N PRO A 64 -7.59 -5.18 19.56
CA PRO A 64 -8.17 -4.52 18.39
C PRO A 64 -9.38 -3.68 18.81
N PRO A 65 -9.65 -2.55 18.14
CA PRO A 65 -10.88 -1.81 18.38
C PRO A 65 -12.10 -2.67 18.04
N PRO A 66 -13.27 -2.40 18.66
CA PRO A 66 -14.51 -3.03 18.24
C PRO A 66 -14.78 -2.74 16.76
N ASP A 67 -15.50 -3.62 16.06
CA ASP A 67 -15.66 -3.56 14.59
C ASP A 67 -16.13 -2.20 14.06
N TRP A 68 -17.02 -1.53 14.79
CA TRP A 68 -17.53 -0.20 14.43
C TRP A 68 -16.46 0.92 14.46
N ALA A 69 -15.33 0.67 15.13
CA ALA A 69 -14.19 1.57 15.27
C ALA A 69 -12.93 1.08 14.51
N ALA A 70 -13.00 -0.05 13.78
CA ALA A 70 -11.86 -0.60 13.04
C ALA A 70 -11.26 0.38 12.02
N TRP A 71 -12.07 1.30 11.48
CA TRP A 71 -11.59 2.34 10.56
C TRP A 71 -10.61 3.33 11.21
N MET A 72 -10.64 3.49 12.54
CA MET A 72 -9.78 4.45 13.27
C MET A 72 -8.31 4.05 13.27
N VAL A 73 -8.03 2.77 13.07
CA VAL A 73 -6.69 2.20 13.03
C VAL A 73 -6.33 1.71 11.64
N GLN A 74 -7.06 2.17 10.63
CA GLN A 74 -6.79 1.86 9.23
C GLN A 74 -6.43 3.12 8.47
N SER A 75 -5.51 2.96 7.53
CA SER A 75 -5.04 4.05 6.68
C SER A 75 -5.00 3.60 5.23
N ASP A 76 -5.29 4.52 4.31
CA ASP A 76 -5.05 4.35 2.88
C ASP A 76 -3.60 4.72 2.48
N ARG A 77 -2.86 5.30 3.43
CA ARG A 77 -1.51 5.82 3.22
C ARG A 77 -0.50 5.26 4.22
N VAL A 78 0.74 5.26 3.78
CA VAL A 78 1.92 4.85 4.55
C VAL A 78 2.93 5.99 4.45
N GLU A 79 3.32 6.55 5.58
CA GLU A 79 4.40 7.54 5.61
C GLU A 79 5.73 6.82 5.66
N ASN A 80 6.63 7.15 4.73
CA ASN A 80 7.99 6.66 4.78
C ASN A 80 8.78 7.48 5.81
N PRO A 81 9.23 6.90 6.94
CA PRO A 81 9.88 7.66 8.01
C PRO A 81 11.28 8.17 7.63
N HIS A 82 11.90 7.63 6.57
CA HIS A 82 13.23 8.02 6.14
C HIS A 82 13.21 9.14 5.10
N THR A 83 12.24 9.10 4.18
CA THR A 83 12.11 10.10 3.11
C THR A 83 11.04 11.15 3.38
N GLY A 84 10.15 10.92 4.35
CA GLY A 84 8.98 11.77 4.63
C GLY A 84 7.93 11.73 3.53
N THR A 85 7.99 10.74 2.63
CA THR A 85 7.07 10.64 1.49
C THR A 85 5.85 9.80 1.85
N THR A 86 4.68 10.25 1.43
CA THR A 86 3.44 9.48 1.51
C THR A 86 3.36 8.48 0.36
N GLN A 87 3.07 7.22 0.71
CA GLN A 87 2.96 6.09 -0.21
C GLN A 87 1.64 5.36 0.03
N PHE A 88 1.21 4.51 -0.89
CA PHE A 88 0.02 3.67 -0.73
C PHE A 88 0.16 2.36 -1.49
N TYR A 89 -0.62 1.35 -1.13
CA TYR A 89 -0.57 0.04 -1.77
C TYR A 89 -1.63 -0.09 -2.85
N SER A 90 -1.23 -0.60 -4.01
CA SER A 90 -2.10 -0.95 -5.12
C SER A 90 -2.19 -2.46 -5.27
N SER A 91 -3.37 -2.96 -5.63
CA SER A 91 -3.60 -4.37 -5.99
C SER A 91 -3.21 -4.69 -7.45
N GLY A 92 -2.51 -3.80 -8.13
CA GLY A 92 -2.13 -3.91 -9.55
C GLY A 92 -2.74 -2.80 -10.41
N THR A 93 -3.79 -2.15 -9.92
CA THR A 93 -4.32 -0.91 -10.48
C THR A 93 -4.58 0.11 -9.38
N ALA A 94 -4.49 1.39 -9.72
CA ALA A 94 -4.80 2.50 -8.81
C ALA A 94 -5.50 3.63 -9.56
N SER A 95 -6.51 4.24 -8.92
CA SER A 95 -7.33 5.29 -9.51
C SER A 95 -7.21 6.58 -8.70
N LEU A 96 -6.71 7.64 -9.33
CA LEU A 96 -6.52 8.95 -8.70
C LEU A 96 -7.37 10.00 -9.41
N VAL A 97 -8.04 10.84 -8.63
CA VAL A 97 -8.72 12.04 -9.13
C VAL A 97 -7.78 13.23 -8.89
N LEU A 98 -7.25 13.79 -9.97
CA LEU A 98 -6.18 14.78 -9.95
C LEU A 98 -6.57 16.02 -10.74
N LEU A 99 -5.89 17.13 -10.47
CA LEU A 99 -5.95 18.30 -11.34
C LEU A 99 -5.07 18.07 -12.57
N PRO A 100 -5.30 18.80 -13.68
CA PRO A 100 -4.37 18.79 -14.79
C PRO A 100 -2.98 19.29 -14.35
N GLY A 101 -1.92 18.58 -14.72
CA GLY A 101 -0.58 18.87 -14.25
C GLY A 101 0.42 17.75 -14.49
N ARG A 102 1.67 17.99 -14.06
CA ARG A 102 2.74 16.99 -14.08
C ARG A 102 2.86 16.31 -12.73
N TYR A 103 2.91 14.98 -12.77
CA TYR A 103 3.02 14.12 -11.60
C TYR A 103 4.22 13.21 -11.72
N HIS A 104 4.97 13.09 -10.63
CA HIS A 104 6.04 12.11 -10.49
C HIS A 104 5.49 10.87 -9.80
N VAL A 105 5.55 9.73 -10.48
CA VAL A 105 5.07 8.44 -9.97
C VAL A 105 6.25 7.51 -9.77
N ARG A 106 6.34 6.91 -8.57
CA ARG A 106 7.26 5.81 -8.29
C ARG A 106 6.48 4.56 -7.91
N ALA A 107 7.02 3.42 -8.30
CA ALA A 107 6.48 2.11 -7.93
C ALA A 107 7.57 1.22 -7.35
N PHE A 108 7.23 0.52 -6.26
CA PHE A 108 8.12 -0.32 -5.47
C PHE A 108 7.51 -1.71 -5.34
N LYS A 109 8.32 -2.76 -5.42
CA LYS A 109 7.89 -4.15 -5.22
C LYS A 109 9.01 -5.01 -4.65
N GLY A 110 9.17 -4.96 -3.33
CA GLY A 110 10.20 -5.73 -2.63
C GLY A 110 11.63 -5.43 -3.09
N LEU A 111 12.55 -6.32 -2.70
CA LEU A 111 13.97 -6.19 -3.01
C LEU A 111 14.34 -6.75 -4.38
N GLU A 112 13.49 -7.54 -5.02
CA GLU A 112 13.78 -8.24 -6.28
C GLU A 112 13.52 -7.38 -7.53
N PHE A 113 12.79 -6.27 -7.38
CA PHE A 113 12.45 -5.34 -8.45
C PHE A 113 13.20 -4.02 -8.30
N ARG A 114 13.53 -3.41 -9.43
CA ARG A 114 13.99 -2.02 -9.46
C ARG A 114 12.83 -1.09 -9.13
N VAL A 115 13.13 0.01 -8.45
CA VAL A 115 12.15 1.09 -8.27
C VAL A 115 11.90 1.74 -9.62
N ALA A 116 10.66 1.64 -10.12
CA ALA A 116 10.26 2.34 -11.32
C ALA A 116 9.95 3.81 -10.99
N SER A 117 10.27 4.71 -11.91
CA SER A 117 10.06 6.16 -11.75
C SER A 117 9.67 6.76 -13.10
N VAL A 118 8.52 7.41 -13.16
CA VAL A 118 7.99 8.02 -14.39
C VAL A 118 7.38 9.40 -14.10
N GLU A 119 7.47 10.29 -15.07
CA GLU A 119 6.69 11.54 -15.07
C GLU A 119 5.46 11.35 -15.95
N VAL A 120 4.31 11.77 -15.44
CA VAL A 120 3.01 11.66 -16.10
C VAL A 120 2.41 13.04 -16.26
N GLU A 121 2.01 13.39 -17.48
CA GLU A 121 1.26 14.60 -17.77
C GLU A 121 -0.24 14.27 -17.82
N VAL A 122 -1.00 14.81 -16.87
CA VAL A 122 -2.45 14.68 -16.77
C VAL A 122 -3.08 15.91 -17.41
N VAL A 123 -3.96 15.70 -18.39
CA VAL A 123 -4.63 16.76 -19.16
C VAL A 123 -6.13 16.74 -18.86
N ALA A 124 -6.74 17.93 -18.75
CA ALA A 124 -8.15 18.10 -18.42
C ALA A 124 -9.11 17.24 -19.27
N GLY A 125 -10.15 16.70 -18.64
CA GLY A 125 -11.29 16.09 -19.31
C GLY A 125 -11.04 14.70 -19.94
N ALA A 126 -9.86 14.11 -19.76
CA ALA A 126 -9.50 12.82 -20.34
C ALA A 126 -9.09 11.79 -19.28
N GLN A 127 -9.68 10.59 -19.29
CA GLN A 127 -9.14 9.49 -18.49
C GLN A 127 -7.74 9.12 -19.03
N HIS A 128 -6.72 9.25 -18.19
CA HIS A 128 -5.35 8.88 -18.53
C HIS A 128 -5.03 7.50 -17.95
N VAL A 129 -4.45 6.61 -18.75
CA VAL A 129 -3.98 5.30 -18.28
C VAL A 129 -2.46 5.27 -18.38
N GLN A 130 -1.78 5.24 -17.24
CA GLN A 130 -0.34 5.10 -17.15
C GLN A 130 0.01 3.66 -16.78
N LYS A 131 0.68 2.95 -17.69
CA LYS A 131 1.27 1.63 -17.39
C LYS A 131 2.68 1.82 -16.84
N ILE A 132 2.97 1.22 -15.69
CA ILE A 132 4.29 1.23 -15.05
C ILE A 132 4.85 -0.18 -15.11
N GLN A 133 5.95 -0.35 -15.84
CA GLN A 133 6.66 -1.61 -15.95
C GLN A 133 7.60 -1.76 -14.75
N LEU A 134 7.42 -2.84 -14.00
CA LEU A 134 8.29 -3.22 -12.88
C LEU A 134 9.31 -4.23 -13.38
N GLU A 135 10.57 -3.79 -13.44
CA GLU A 135 11.68 -4.60 -13.89
C GLU A 135 12.30 -5.37 -12.74
N ARG A 136 12.26 -6.69 -12.85
CA ARG A 136 12.99 -7.59 -11.97
C ARG A 136 14.50 -7.49 -12.25
N TRP A 137 15.31 -7.43 -11.20
CA TRP A 137 16.78 -7.52 -11.34
C TRP A 137 17.36 -8.82 -10.79
N ALA A 138 16.60 -9.57 -10.00
CA ALA A 138 16.89 -10.92 -9.56
C ALA A 138 15.62 -11.77 -9.49
N ASP A 139 15.71 -13.05 -9.87
CA ASP A 139 14.62 -14.02 -9.79
C ASP A 139 15.02 -15.24 -8.94
N PRO A 140 15.17 -15.07 -7.61
CA PRO A 140 15.54 -16.18 -6.73
C PRO A 140 14.46 -17.29 -6.73
N ALA A 141 13.20 -16.95 -7.02
CA ALA A 141 12.11 -17.91 -7.10
C ALA A 141 12.30 -18.92 -8.24
N ALA A 142 12.95 -18.52 -9.35
CA ALA A 142 13.35 -19.45 -10.42
C ALA A 142 14.34 -20.53 -9.96
N GLU A 143 15.05 -20.28 -8.84
CA GLU A 143 15.95 -21.21 -8.18
C GLU A 143 15.35 -21.79 -6.89
N HIS A 144 14.04 -21.67 -6.70
CA HIS A 144 13.29 -22.14 -5.53
C HIS A 144 13.64 -21.43 -4.20
N TRP A 145 14.17 -20.21 -4.27
CA TRP A 145 14.37 -19.31 -3.13
C TRP A 145 13.24 -18.30 -3.09
N PHE A 146 12.45 -18.31 -2.02
CA PHE A 146 11.24 -17.48 -1.92
C PHE A 146 11.43 -16.38 -0.86
N GLY A 147 11.19 -15.13 -1.24
CA GLY A 147 11.11 -14.00 -0.31
C GLY A 147 10.05 -14.24 0.77
N ALA A 148 10.43 -14.04 2.03
CA ALA A 148 9.57 -14.28 3.17
C ALA A 148 9.77 -13.21 4.26
N ASP A 149 8.70 -12.91 4.98
CA ASP A 149 8.78 -12.23 6.28
C ASP A 149 8.20 -13.17 7.34
N ASP A 150 9.02 -13.49 8.33
CA ASP A 150 8.70 -14.47 9.37
C ASP A 150 8.14 -13.83 10.65
N HIS A 151 8.05 -12.50 10.73
CA HIS A 151 7.71 -11.78 11.95
C HIS A 151 6.80 -10.57 11.69
N LEU A 152 5.55 -10.83 11.32
CA LEU A 152 4.56 -9.78 11.06
C LEU A 152 3.49 -9.71 12.14
N HIS A 153 3.31 -8.55 12.76
CA HIS A 153 2.17 -8.28 13.63
C HIS A 153 1.08 -7.54 12.85
N ILE A 154 0.21 -8.29 12.19
CA ILE A 154 -0.94 -7.74 11.46
C ILE A 154 -2.20 -8.50 11.88
N THR A 155 -3.20 -7.76 12.35
CA THR A 155 -4.52 -8.28 12.69
C THR A 155 -5.20 -8.91 11.48
N ARG A 156 -5.66 -10.15 11.63
CA ARG A 156 -6.29 -10.98 10.59
C ARG A 156 -7.50 -11.69 11.18
N ARG A 157 -8.67 -11.03 11.19
CA ARG A 157 -9.87 -11.46 11.93
C ARG A 157 -10.91 -12.15 11.05
N THR A 158 -10.88 -11.91 9.76
CA THR A 158 -11.85 -12.49 8.82
C THR A 158 -11.15 -12.92 7.53
N PRO A 159 -11.75 -13.84 6.74
CA PRO A 159 -11.21 -14.23 5.44
C PRO A 159 -11.02 -13.05 4.46
N GLU A 160 -11.75 -11.94 4.62
CA GLU A 160 -11.53 -10.73 3.84
C GLU A 160 -10.19 -10.06 4.14
N ASP A 161 -9.69 -10.18 5.37
CA ASP A 161 -8.33 -9.73 5.71
C ASP A 161 -7.27 -10.53 4.94
N ASP A 162 -7.53 -11.81 4.64
CA ASP A 162 -6.58 -12.68 3.92
C ASP A 162 -6.28 -12.17 2.53
N VAL A 163 -7.33 -11.82 1.79
CA VAL A 163 -7.21 -11.27 0.43
C VAL A 163 -6.48 -9.93 0.46
N ARG A 164 -6.83 -9.06 1.41
CA ARG A 164 -6.19 -7.73 1.56
C ARG A 164 -4.71 -7.87 1.91
N ILE A 165 -4.39 -8.66 2.93
CA ILE A 165 -3.03 -8.88 3.43
C ILE A 165 -2.21 -9.63 2.38
N GLY A 166 -2.76 -10.65 1.71
CA GLY A 166 -2.09 -11.36 0.63
C GLY A 166 -1.65 -10.42 -0.49
N ARG A 167 -2.52 -9.52 -0.93
CA ARG A 167 -2.17 -8.49 -1.93
C ARG A 167 -1.15 -7.48 -1.42
N TRP A 168 -1.20 -7.12 -0.14
CA TRP A 168 -0.20 -6.26 0.48
C TRP A 168 1.18 -6.96 0.51
N MET A 169 1.25 -8.21 0.96
CA MET A 169 2.49 -9.00 0.96
C MET A 169 3.04 -9.18 -0.47
N ALA A 170 2.17 -9.46 -1.44
CA ALA A 170 2.55 -9.50 -2.86
C ALA A 170 3.09 -8.15 -3.35
N ALA A 171 2.54 -7.03 -2.90
CA ALA A 171 3.04 -5.69 -3.23
C ALA A 171 4.43 -5.41 -2.64
N GLU A 172 4.80 -6.05 -1.53
CA GLU A 172 6.15 -6.05 -0.97
C GLU A 172 7.05 -7.15 -1.56
N GLY A 173 6.58 -7.88 -2.58
CA GLY A 173 7.36 -8.94 -3.22
C GLY A 173 7.58 -10.18 -2.35
N LEU A 174 6.75 -10.38 -1.32
CA LEU A 174 6.81 -11.56 -0.46
C LEU A 174 5.99 -12.71 -1.05
N HIS A 175 6.53 -13.91 -0.95
CA HIS A 175 5.84 -15.17 -1.26
C HIS A 175 5.29 -15.86 -0.02
N ILE A 176 5.89 -15.60 1.15
CA ILE A 176 5.53 -16.22 2.43
C ILE A 176 5.46 -15.12 3.49
N ALA A 177 4.39 -15.10 4.26
CA ALA A 177 4.19 -14.17 5.36
C ALA A 177 3.67 -14.90 6.60
N ASN A 178 4.44 -14.85 7.70
CA ASN A 178 4.03 -15.38 8.98
C ASN A 178 3.45 -14.26 9.85
N LEU A 179 2.15 -14.35 10.10
CA LEU A 179 1.36 -13.38 10.84
C LEU A 179 1.22 -13.86 12.29
N LEU A 180 1.88 -13.17 13.20
CA LEU A 180 2.03 -13.58 14.59
C LEU A 180 1.01 -12.86 15.48
N GLN A 181 0.15 -13.64 16.14
CA GLN A 181 -0.58 -13.17 17.31
C GLN A 181 0.41 -13.04 18.47
N MET A 182 0.50 -11.86 19.10
CA MET A 182 1.40 -11.59 20.22
C MET A 182 0.65 -11.33 21.54
N GLY A 183 1.34 -11.57 22.64
CA GLY A 183 0.65 -11.77 23.92
C GLY A 183 1.58 -12.22 25.03
N THR A 184 1.29 -11.73 26.23
CA THR A 184 1.98 -12.07 27.47
C THR A 184 1.26 -13.21 28.17
N ALA A 185 1.84 -13.71 29.27
CA ALA A 185 1.16 -14.66 30.15
C ALA A 185 -0.21 -14.15 30.68
N ALA A 186 -0.48 -12.83 30.65
CA ALA A 186 -1.71 -12.23 31.13
C ALA A 186 -2.67 -11.80 30.01
N GLN A 187 -2.20 -11.68 28.76
CA GLN A 187 -2.98 -11.13 27.65
C GLN A 187 -2.59 -11.75 26.32
N PHE A 188 -3.54 -12.36 25.62
CA PHE A 188 -3.28 -13.25 24.48
C PHE A 188 -3.84 -12.75 23.14
N SER A 189 -4.23 -11.48 23.02
CA SER A 189 -5.09 -11.02 21.91
C SER A 189 -4.55 -9.83 21.13
N VAL A 190 -3.24 -9.61 21.12
CA VAL A 190 -2.66 -8.59 20.24
C VAL A 190 -2.47 -9.17 18.85
N THR A 191 -2.88 -8.43 17.83
CA THR A 191 -2.89 -8.85 16.42
C THR A 191 -3.54 -10.22 16.18
N PRO A 192 -4.82 -10.38 16.56
CA PRO A 192 -5.49 -11.68 16.56
C PRO A 192 -5.57 -12.28 15.16
N GLN A 193 -5.49 -13.61 15.13
CA GLN A 193 -5.64 -14.45 13.94
C GLN A 193 -6.95 -15.26 14.06
N HIS A 194 -7.75 -15.33 13.00
CA HIS A 194 -9.04 -16.01 13.04
C HIS A 194 -8.94 -17.54 13.15
N ASP A 195 -7.86 -18.13 12.68
CA ASP A 195 -7.60 -19.58 12.72
C ASP A 195 -6.09 -19.88 12.86
N PHE A 196 -5.75 -21.12 13.21
CA PHE A 196 -4.36 -21.60 13.37
C PHE A 196 -4.14 -22.97 12.74
N GLY A 197 -2.87 -23.36 12.57
CA GLY A 197 -2.49 -24.59 11.89
C GLY A 197 -2.97 -24.57 10.43
N ARG A 198 -3.41 -25.72 9.91
CA ARG A 198 -3.87 -25.83 8.51
C ARG A 198 -5.05 -24.92 8.17
N ALA A 199 -5.92 -24.62 9.14
CA ALA A 199 -7.07 -23.73 8.94
C ALA A 199 -6.64 -22.25 8.90
N GLY A 200 -5.50 -21.91 9.49
CA GLY A 200 -4.89 -20.58 9.45
C GLY A 200 -3.95 -20.37 8.25
N GLU A 201 -3.93 -21.29 7.27
CA GLU A 201 -3.20 -21.11 6.03
C GLU A 201 -4.10 -20.42 4.99
N HIS A 202 -3.59 -19.39 4.30
CA HIS A 202 -4.24 -18.83 3.12
C HIS A 202 -3.26 -18.74 1.95
N LEU A 203 -3.74 -19.04 0.75
CA LEU A 203 -2.99 -18.89 -0.49
C LEU A 203 -3.74 -17.92 -1.39
N GLU A 204 -3.14 -16.75 -1.63
CA GLU A 204 -3.58 -15.77 -2.62
C GLU A 204 -2.56 -15.76 -3.75
N GLU A 205 -2.92 -16.26 -4.93
CA GLU A 205 -2.01 -16.41 -6.07
C GLU A 205 -0.72 -17.16 -5.67
N ASP A 206 0.43 -16.49 -5.70
CA ASP A 206 1.74 -17.02 -5.34
C ASP A 206 2.19 -16.65 -3.91
N THR A 207 1.30 -16.04 -3.12
CA THR A 207 1.57 -15.56 -1.75
C THR A 207 0.85 -16.42 -0.72
N ARG A 208 1.59 -16.96 0.24
CA ARG A 208 1.05 -17.72 1.38
C ARG A 208 1.11 -16.94 2.67
N LEU A 209 -0.01 -16.95 3.37
CA LEU A 209 -0.13 -16.42 4.72
C LEU A 209 -0.24 -17.58 5.70
N PHE A 210 0.50 -17.48 6.80
CA PHE A 210 0.42 -18.45 7.90
C PHE A 210 0.13 -17.72 9.19
N SER A 211 -0.86 -18.20 9.94
CA SER A 211 -1.08 -17.73 11.30
C SER A 211 -0.14 -18.45 12.27
N GLY A 212 0.62 -17.66 13.02
CA GLY A 212 1.54 -18.10 14.05
C GLY A 212 1.26 -17.43 15.39
N GLN A 213 2.00 -17.87 16.40
CA GLN A 213 1.91 -17.31 17.74
C GLN A 213 3.30 -16.92 18.21
N GLU A 214 3.41 -15.69 18.71
CA GLU A 214 4.53 -15.23 19.51
C GLU A 214 4.10 -15.25 20.98
N HIS A 215 3.62 -16.40 21.47
CA HIS A 215 3.09 -16.56 22.83
C HIS A 215 3.72 -17.76 23.57
N PRO A 216 3.82 -17.69 24.92
CA PRO A 216 3.72 -16.49 25.73
C PRO A 216 5.03 -15.70 25.66
N ARG A 217 4.95 -14.39 25.42
CA ARG A 217 6.08 -13.50 25.64
C ARG A 217 6.40 -13.43 27.13
N THR A 218 7.63 -13.76 27.49
CA THR A 218 8.09 -13.75 28.89
C THR A 218 9.54 -13.30 28.94
N HIS A 219 9.97 -12.77 30.08
CA HIS A 219 11.39 -12.46 30.33
C HIS A 219 12.34 -13.66 30.20
N LEU A 220 11.83 -14.90 30.21
CA LEU A 220 12.60 -16.13 30.02
C LEU A 220 12.69 -16.57 28.55
N LEU A 221 11.65 -16.32 27.76
CA LEU A 221 11.55 -16.74 26.35
C LEU A 221 11.84 -15.59 25.36
N GLY A 222 12.09 -14.37 25.87
CA GLY A 222 12.35 -13.16 25.08
C GLY A 222 11.12 -12.26 24.93
N HIS A 223 11.32 -11.09 24.32
CA HIS A 223 10.27 -10.11 23.98
C HIS A 223 9.49 -9.58 25.19
N THR A 224 10.18 -8.93 26.15
CA THR A 224 9.53 -8.11 27.19
C THR A 224 9.08 -6.76 26.64
#